data_AF-A0A2P5KRL5-F1
#
_entry.id   AF-A0A2P5KRL5-F1
#
_cell.length_a   1.000
_cell.length_b   1.000
_cell.length_c   1.000
_cell.angle_alpha   90.00
_cell.angle_beta   90.00
_cell.angle_gamma   90.00
#
_symmetry.space_group_name_H-M   'P 1'
#
loop_
_entity.id
_entity.type
_entity.pdbx_description
1 polymer ?
#
loop_
_entity_poly.entity_id
_entity_poly.type
_entity_poly.pdbx_seq_one_letter_code
_entity_poly.pdbx_strand_id
1 'polypeptide(L)'
;MFDHAWADAYTRAGGSYYPKLQASVPFTPVPGPRLLVKPGPDAEARQGVLAAGAVEVARRMDVSSLHVTFLTESEWNRLGGMGFLQRTGQQFHWTNGGYATFEDFLGTLASRKRKAIRKERETALSTGLSIERRTGAEITEADWSAFFRFYVDTGDRKWGRPYLNREFFSLLGQSMAEQCLLLLVKRDGRPIAGALNLIGGDCLYGRYWGCVEQHPCLHFEVCYYQAIDFAIERRLKRVEAGAQGEHKLARGYLPVTTYSTHWVPDAGFRRAIERYLVRERAAVAEACAELAELGPFRRGPLGGGAAEELAADADSARKDA
;
A
#
# COMPACT_ATOMS: atom_id res chain seq x y z
N MET A 1 6.58 -8.97 -2.26
CA MET A 1 5.73 -9.31 -1.10
C MET A 1 4.91 -10.57 -1.29
N PHE A 2 4.18 -10.73 -2.40
CA PHE A 2 3.47 -11.99 -2.70
C PHE A 2 4.45 -13.12 -3.08
N ASP A 3 4.08 -14.37 -2.80
CA ASP A 3 4.94 -15.55 -2.86
C ASP A 3 4.44 -16.64 -3.83
N HIS A 4 3.53 -16.29 -4.75
CA HIS A 4 3.03 -17.21 -5.79
C HIS A 4 4.16 -17.89 -6.56
N ALA A 5 5.22 -17.14 -6.92
CA ALA A 5 6.37 -17.71 -7.62
C ALA A 5 7.11 -18.77 -6.79
N TRP A 6 7.14 -18.63 -5.46
CA TRP A 6 7.73 -19.63 -4.56
C TRP A 6 6.83 -20.86 -4.44
N ALA A 7 5.51 -20.64 -4.32
CA ALA A 7 4.51 -21.71 -4.31
C ALA A 7 4.61 -22.58 -5.57
N ASP A 8 4.65 -21.94 -6.74
CA ASP A 8 4.76 -22.62 -8.03
C ASP A 8 6.07 -23.38 -8.15
N ALA A 9 7.20 -22.76 -7.77
CA ALA A 9 8.51 -23.40 -7.82
C ALA A 9 8.58 -24.62 -6.89
N TYR A 10 8.07 -24.52 -5.67
CA TYR A 10 8.08 -25.61 -4.71
C TYR A 10 7.15 -26.76 -5.15
N THR A 11 5.97 -26.43 -5.66
CA THR A 11 5.02 -27.43 -6.19
C THR A 11 5.59 -28.16 -7.40
N ARG A 12 6.24 -27.44 -8.33
CA ARG A 12 6.92 -28.06 -9.48
C ARG A 12 8.10 -28.96 -9.08
N ALA A 13 8.71 -28.72 -7.92
CA ALA A 13 9.75 -29.58 -7.37
C ALA A 13 9.19 -30.80 -6.60
N GLY A 14 7.87 -31.01 -6.61
CA GLY A 14 7.20 -32.13 -5.93
C GLY A 14 6.82 -31.86 -4.47
N GLY A 15 7.03 -30.65 -3.97
CA GLY A 15 6.64 -30.25 -2.61
C GLY A 15 5.18 -29.82 -2.52
N SER A 16 4.64 -29.79 -1.30
CA SER A 16 3.32 -29.20 -1.02
C SER A 16 3.50 -27.84 -0.35
N TYR A 17 3.25 -26.75 -1.09
CA TYR A 17 3.40 -25.40 -0.55
C TYR A 17 2.26 -24.98 0.38
N TYR A 18 1.08 -25.57 0.25
CA TYR A 18 -0.04 -25.34 1.14
C TYR A 18 -0.33 -26.60 1.97
N PRO A 19 -0.73 -26.46 3.25
CA PRO A 19 -0.97 -25.20 3.96
C PRO A 19 0.32 -24.45 4.37
N LYS A 20 0.18 -23.13 4.52
CA LYS A 20 1.20 -22.22 5.08
C LYS A 20 0.56 -21.33 6.14
N LEU A 21 1.36 -20.78 7.06
CA LEU A 21 0.90 -19.75 7.99
C LEU A 21 1.22 -18.35 7.47
N GLN A 22 0.28 -17.43 7.68
CA GLN A 22 0.38 -16.04 7.24
C GLN A 22 -0.01 -15.10 8.38
N ALA A 23 0.94 -14.25 8.79
CA ALA A 23 0.70 -13.11 9.68
C ALA A 23 0.65 -11.84 8.83
N SER A 24 -0.56 -11.36 8.56
CA SER A 24 -0.85 -10.17 7.78
C SER A 24 -2.17 -9.54 8.22
N VAL A 25 -2.44 -8.32 7.76
CA VAL A 25 -3.79 -7.76 7.83
C VAL A 25 -4.57 -8.32 6.63
N PRO A 26 -5.69 -9.03 6.84
CA PRO A 26 -6.45 -9.63 5.75
C PRO A 26 -6.83 -8.62 4.68
N PHE A 27 -6.62 -9.00 3.41
CA PHE A 27 -6.95 -8.21 2.22
C PHE A 27 -6.36 -6.78 2.19
N THR A 28 -5.36 -6.50 3.02
CA THR A 28 -4.81 -5.16 3.22
C THR A 28 -3.28 -5.20 3.23
N PRO A 29 -2.62 -4.93 2.09
CA PRO A 29 -1.17 -4.93 1.99
C PRO A 29 -0.56 -3.60 2.45
N VAL A 30 -0.72 -3.25 3.75
CA VAL A 30 -0.21 -1.98 4.32
C VAL A 30 0.84 -2.24 5.41
N PRO A 31 1.92 -1.45 5.48
CA PRO A 31 2.89 -1.53 6.57
C PRO A 31 2.25 -1.30 7.95
N GLY A 32 2.74 -2.02 8.96
CA GLY A 32 2.39 -1.77 10.35
C GLY A 32 2.84 -2.90 11.27
N PRO A 33 2.64 -2.76 12.59
CA PRO A 33 3.03 -3.79 13.55
C PRO A 33 2.39 -5.14 13.22
N ARG A 34 3.16 -6.23 13.35
CA ARG A 34 2.66 -7.61 13.21
C ARG A 34 2.84 -8.41 14.49
N LEU A 35 3.84 -8.08 15.30
CA LEU A 35 4.09 -8.69 16.59
C LEU A 35 3.45 -7.81 17.67
N LEU A 36 2.13 -7.96 17.82
CA LEU A 36 1.32 -7.12 18.70
C LEU A 36 1.59 -7.47 20.18
N VAL A 37 2.34 -6.60 20.85
CA VAL A 37 2.65 -6.68 22.28
C VAL A 37 2.31 -5.37 22.98
N LYS A 38 2.11 -5.42 24.30
CA LYS A 38 2.00 -4.21 25.11
C LYS A 38 3.31 -3.40 25.03
N PRO A 39 3.26 -2.09 24.68
CA PRO A 39 4.42 -1.21 24.70
C PRO A 39 5.07 -1.15 26.09
N GLY A 40 6.39 -0.95 26.14
CA GLY A 40 7.17 -0.89 27.37
C GLY A 40 8.57 -1.48 27.21
N PRO A 41 9.39 -1.47 28.28
CA PRO A 41 10.80 -1.86 28.22
C PRO A 41 11.03 -3.29 27.67
N ASP A 42 10.14 -4.25 27.96
CA ASP A 42 10.27 -5.62 27.45
C ASP A 42 9.40 -5.92 26.22
N ALA A 43 8.87 -4.90 25.53
CA ALA A 43 8.08 -5.10 24.31
C ALA A 43 8.88 -5.91 23.29
N GLU A 44 10.13 -5.50 23.07
CA GLU A 44 11.12 -6.16 22.23
C GLU A 44 11.30 -7.66 22.53
N ALA A 45 11.52 -7.98 23.82
CA ALA A 45 11.69 -9.36 24.27
C ALA A 45 10.40 -10.17 24.06
N ARG A 46 9.24 -9.59 24.37
CA ARG A 46 7.93 -10.22 24.15
C ARG A 46 7.65 -10.48 22.67
N GLN A 47 8.06 -9.59 21.77
CA GLN A 47 7.96 -9.80 20.32
C GLN A 47 8.79 -11.01 19.89
N GLY A 48 10.01 -11.17 20.43
CA GLY A 48 10.84 -12.36 20.22
C GLY A 48 10.16 -13.65 20.69
N VAL A 49 9.54 -13.63 21.88
CA VAL A 49 8.77 -14.78 22.39
C VAL A 49 7.59 -15.12 21.48
N LEU A 50 6.83 -14.13 21.01
CA LEU A 50 5.72 -14.34 20.06
C LEU A 50 6.21 -14.96 18.76
N ALA A 51 7.32 -14.46 18.21
CA ALA A 51 7.89 -14.99 16.97
C ALA A 51 8.36 -16.44 17.13
N ALA A 52 9.04 -16.77 18.23
CA ALA A 52 9.45 -18.14 18.54
C ALA A 52 8.23 -19.07 18.72
N GLY A 53 7.19 -18.59 19.42
CA GLY A 53 5.92 -19.31 19.57
C GLY A 53 5.23 -19.57 18.23
N ALA A 54 5.23 -18.59 17.31
CA ALA A 54 4.66 -18.75 15.98
C ALA A 54 5.41 -19.81 15.14
N VAL A 55 6.75 -19.88 15.26
CA VAL A 55 7.55 -20.97 14.64
C VAL A 55 7.19 -22.32 15.22
N GLU A 56 7.01 -22.42 16.55
CA GLU A 56 6.63 -23.66 17.20
C GLU A 56 5.22 -24.13 16.76
N VAL A 57 4.27 -23.21 16.65
CA VAL A 57 2.95 -23.49 16.06
C VAL A 57 3.09 -23.98 14.62
N ALA A 58 3.92 -23.33 13.81
CA ALA A 58 4.16 -23.73 12.42
C ALA A 58 4.70 -25.16 12.33
N ARG A 59 5.64 -25.54 13.19
CA ARG A 59 6.17 -26.91 13.27
C ARG A 59 5.11 -27.92 13.67
N ARG A 60 4.31 -27.63 14.70
CA ARG A 60 3.25 -28.54 15.18
C ARG A 60 2.14 -28.75 14.16
N MET A 61 1.87 -27.73 13.34
CA MET A 61 0.89 -27.82 12.27
C MET A 61 1.44 -28.45 10.98
N ASP A 62 2.73 -28.79 10.94
CA ASP A 62 3.42 -29.32 9.77
C ASP A 62 3.17 -28.50 8.50
N VAL A 63 3.22 -27.16 8.64
CA VAL A 63 3.06 -26.25 7.50
C VAL A 63 4.37 -26.03 6.75
N SER A 64 4.27 -25.74 5.46
CA SER A 64 5.43 -25.52 4.58
C SER A 64 6.25 -24.27 4.95
N SER A 65 5.63 -23.29 5.60
CA SER A 65 6.26 -22.02 5.95
C SER A 65 5.39 -21.14 6.86
N LEU A 66 6.02 -20.13 7.46
CA LEU A 66 5.39 -19.01 8.16
C LEU A 66 5.85 -17.69 7.54
N HIS A 67 4.90 -16.87 7.10
CA HIS A 67 5.16 -15.59 6.44
C HIS A 67 4.65 -14.44 7.31
N VAL A 68 5.50 -13.45 7.58
CA VAL A 68 5.11 -12.21 8.25
C VAL A 68 5.35 -11.06 7.29
N THR A 69 4.28 -10.40 6.85
CA THR A 69 4.35 -9.45 5.71
C THR A 69 3.93 -8.05 6.08
N PHE A 70 4.60 -7.06 5.47
CA PHE A 70 4.38 -5.62 5.70
C PHE A 70 4.67 -5.23 7.16
N LEU A 71 5.79 -5.75 7.66
CA LEU A 71 6.37 -5.45 8.96
C LEU A 71 6.90 -4.02 9.01
N THR A 72 7.15 -3.51 10.22
CA THR A 72 8.11 -2.41 10.38
C THR A 72 9.53 -2.91 10.12
N GLU A 73 10.44 -2.00 9.77
CA GLU A 73 11.86 -2.34 9.60
C GLU A 73 12.48 -2.89 10.90
N SER A 74 12.08 -2.35 12.06
CA SER A 74 12.53 -2.85 13.36
C SER A 74 12.11 -4.30 13.62
N GLU A 75 10.87 -4.67 13.28
CA GLU A 75 10.42 -6.06 13.37
C GLU A 75 11.13 -6.95 12.34
N TRP A 76 11.41 -6.43 11.13
CA TRP A 76 12.14 -7.14 10.07
C TRP A 76 13.58 -7.47 10.48
N ASN A 77 14.31 -6.52 11.06
CA ASN A 77 15.66 -6.73 11.60
C ASN A 77 15.66 -7.74 12.75
N ARG A 78 14.72 -7.59 13.69
CA ARG A 78 14.58 -8.52 14.82
C ARG A 78 14.34 -9.96 14.35
N LEU A 79 13.38 -10.16 13.46
CA LEU A 79 13.06 -11.49 12.93
C LEU A 79 14.20 -12.06 12.07
N GLY A 80 14.92 -11.20 11.33
CA GLY A 80 16.15 -11.58 10.63
C GLY A 80 17.21 -12.15 11.57
N GLY A 81 17.47 -11.47 12.70
CA GLY A 81 18.37 -11.96 13.75
C GLY A 81 17.94 -13.28 14.39
N MET A 82 16.65 -13.64 14.28
CA MET A 82 16.10 -14.93 14.72
C MET A 82 16.13 -16.02 13.63
N GLY A 83 16.77 -15.76 12.49
CA GLY A 83 16.91 -16.71 11.39
C GLY A 83 15.72 -16.77 10.44
N PHE A 84 14.81 -15.79 10.44
CA PHE A 84 13.84 -15.66 9.36
C PHE A 84 14.54 -15.12 8.11
N LEU A 85 14.15 -15.62 6.94
CA LEU A 85 14.61 -15.08 5.66
C LEU A 85 13.99 -13.70 5.44
N GLN A 86 14.84 -12.71 5.22
CA GLN A 86 14.46 -11.32 5.04
C GLN A 86 14.22 -10.96 3.58
N ARG A 87 13.06 -10.37 3.28
CA ARG A 87 12.68 -9.90 1.94
C ARG A 87 12.27 -8.43 1.99
N THR A 88 12.69 -7.66 1.00
CA THR A 88 12.19 -6.31 0.76
C THR A 88 11.32 -6.28 -0.49
N GLY A 89 10.43 -5.30 -0.55
CA GLY A 89 9.64 -4.96 -1.72
C GLY A 89 9.50 -3.46 -1.83
N GLN A 90 8.70 -3.00 -2.78
CA GLN A 90 8.49 -1.58 -3.04
C GLN A 90 6.99 -1.25 -3.02
N GLN A 91 6.67 -0.10 -2.47
CA GLN A 91 5.40 0.60 -2.63
C GLN A 91 5.66 2.06 -3.02
N PHE A 92 4.61 2.82 -3.29
CA PHE A 92 4.71 4.24 -3.59
C PHE A 92 3.78 5.02 -2.68
N HIS A 93 4.33 5.93 -1.89
CA HIS A 93 3.60 6.75 -0.93
C HIS A 93 3.75 8.22 -1.29
N TRP A 94 2.69 8.99 -1.11
CA TRP A 94 2.77 10.45 -1.15
C TRP A 94 2.94 10.95 0.27
N THR A 95 3.89 11.87 0.48
CA THR A 95 4.18 12.45 1.80
C THR A 95 3.78 13.92 1.79
N ASN A 96 3.11 14.35 2.86
CA ASN A 96 2.71 15.73 3.06
C ASN A 96 3.86 16.53 3.65
N GLY A 97 4.49 17.39 2.84
CA GLY A 97 5.54 18.32 3.26
C GLY A 97 5.04 19.53 4.06
N GLY A 98 3.86 19.43 4.70
CA GLY A 98 3.21 20.54 5.40
C GLY A 98 2.48 21.53 4.49
N TYR A 99 1.95 21.04 3.36
CA TYR A 99 1.24 21.88 2.38
C TYR A 99 -0.06 22.42 2.97
N ALA A 100 -0.41 23.68 2.67
CA ALA A 100 -1.70 24.26 3.05
C ALA A 100 -2.77 23.99 1.98
N THR A 101 -2.35 23.90 0.72
CA THR A 101 -3.21 23.65 -0.45
C THR A 101 -2.56 22.69 -1.44
N PHE A 102 -3.36 22.12 -2.34
CA PHE A 102 -2.85 21.30 -3.44
C PHE A 102 -1.92 22.07 -4.37
N GLU A 103 -2.14 23.38 -4.55
CA GLU A 103 -1.25 24.21 -5.36
C GLU A 103 0.12 24.42 -4.71
N ASP A 104 0.22 24.42 -3.37
CA ASP A 104 1.51 24.40 -2.67
C ASP A 104 2.26 23.10 -2.96
N PHE A 105 1.57 21.96 -2.89
CA PHE A 105 2.12 20.66 -3.30
C PHE A 105 2.60 20.70 -4.75
N LEU A 106 1.75 21.13 -5.69
CA LEU A 106 2.15 21.27 -7.09
C LEU A 106 3.38 22.17 -7.20
N GLY A 107 3.44 23.26 -6.43
CA GLY A 107 4.58 24.16 -6.29
C GLY A 107 5.92 23.46 -6.07
N THR A 108 5.96 22.29 -5.44
CA THR A 108 7.21 21.52 -5.26
C THR A 108 7.64 20.73 -6.49
N LEU A 109 6.75 20.52 -7.46
CA LEU A 109 6.98 19.72 -8.65
C LEU A 109 7.61 20.52 -9.81
N ALA A 110 8.33 19.80 -10.68
CA ALA A 110 8.83 20.31 -11.95
C ALA A 110 7.69 20.86 -12.83
N SER A 111 7.95 21.94 -13.56
CA SER A 111 6.93 22.68 -14.34
C SER A 111 6.14 21.77 -15.30
N ARG A 112 6.84 20.87 -16.01
CA ARG A 112 6.21 19.88 -16.91
C ARG A 112 5.25 18.96 -16.15
N LYS A 113 5.63 18.50 -14.95
CA LYS A 113 4.81 17.59 -14.13
C LYS A 113 3.57 18.31 -13.58
N ARG A 114 3.71 19.54 -13.06
CA ARG A 114 2.54 20.35 -12.67
C ARG A 114 1.54 20.54 -13.81
N LYS A 115 2.03 20.94 -15.00
CA LYS A 115 1.17 21.17 -16.17
C LYS A 115 0.43 19.88 -16.58
N ALA A 116 1.11 18.73 -16.54
CA ALA A 116 0.50 17.45 -16.82
C ALA A 116 -0.59 17.10 -15.80
N ILE A 117 -0.32 17.23 -14.50
CA ILE A 117 -1.31 16.98 -13.44
C ILE A 117 -2.55 17.86 -13.65
N ARG A 118 -2.38 19.18 -13.83
CA ARG A 118 -3.52 20.09 -14.06
C ARG A 118 -4.35 19.66 -15.27
N LYS A 119 -3.69 19.29 -16.37
CA LYS A 119 -4.38 18.81 -17.57
C LYS A 119 -5.14 17.50 -17.33
N GLU A 120 -4.59 16.58 -16.54
CA GLU A 120 -5.28 15.35 -16.17
C GLU A 120 -6.53 15.62 -15.32
N ARG A 121 -6.44 16.54 -14.34
CA ARG A 121 -7.60 16.96 -13.52
C ARG A 121 -8.69 17.59 -14.38
N GLU A 122 -8.33 18.54 -15.23
CA GLU A 122 -9.25 19.19 -16.19
C GLU A 122 -9.91 18.15 -17.11
N THR A 123 -9.13 17.21 -17.65
CA THR A 123 -9.63 16.19 -18.56
C THR A 123 -10.64 15.29 -17.87
N ALA A 124 -10.37 14.87 -16.64
CA ALA A 124 -11.29 14.03 -15.87
C ALA A 124 -12.65 14.72 -15.64
N LEU A 125 -12.66 16.03 -15.38
CA LEU A 125 -13.87 16.80 -15.08
C LEU A 125 -14.55 17.41 -16.32
N SER A 126 -13.93 17.35 -17.50
CA SER A 126 -14.42 17.97 -18.74
C SER A 126 -15.77 17.44 -19.26
N THR A 127 -16.26 16.34 -18.72
CA THR A 127 -17.46 15.63 -19.21
C THR A 127 -18.71 15.85 -18.35
N GLY A 128 -18.76 16.97 -17.59
CA GLY A 128 -19.90 17.29 -16.72
C GLY A 128 -20.00 16.38 -15.50
N LEU A 129 -18.87 15.81 -15.07
CA LEU A 129 -18.80 14.95 -13.89
C LEU A 129 -18.64 15.81 -12.64
N SER A 130 -19.30 15.40 -11.55
CA SER A 130 -19.05 15.92 -10.22
C SER A 130 -18.44 14.84 -9.33
N ILE A 131 -17.62 15.27 -8.37
CA ILE A 131 -17.01 14.40 -7.37
C ILE A 131 -17.52 14.83 -6.00
N GLU A 132 -18.05 13.87 -5.25
CA GLU A 132 -18.45 14.06 -3.85
C GLU A 132 -17.55 13.21 -2.96
N ARG A 133 -17.06 13.81 -1.87
CA ARG A 133 -16.34 13.11 -0.79
C ARG A 133 -17.33 12.95 0.36
N ARG A 134 -17.49 11.74 0.88
CA ARG A 134 -18.37 11.43 2.01
C ARG A 134 -17.58 10.70 3.09
N THR A 135 -17.83 11.08 4.34
CA THR A 135 -17.22 10.44 5.53
C THR A 135 -18.27 10.16 6.60
N GLY A 136 -18.01 9.20 7.50
CA GLY A 136 -18.87 8.96 8.65
C GLY A 136 -20.32 8.69 8.26
N ALA A 137 -21.24 9.36 8.97
CA ALA A 137 -22.68 9.25 8.76
C ALA A 137 -23.20 9.76 7.40
N GLU A 138 -22.38 10.49 6.62
CA GLU A 138 -22.75 10.94 5.28
C GLU A 138 -22.78 9.78 4.27
N ILE A 139 -22.09 8.66 4.58
CA ILE A 139 -22.06 7.49 3.71
C ILE A 139 -23.31 6.64 3.98
N THR A 140 -24.19 6.59 3.00
CA THR A 140 -25.46 5.87 3.10
C THR A 140 -25.37 4.44 2.55
N GLU A 141 -26.36 3.59 2.89
CA GLU A 141 -26.48 2.25 2.28
C GLU A 141 -26.68 2.31 0.75
N ALA A 142 -27.24 3.40 0.23
CA ALA A 142 -27.33 3.62 -1.22
C ALA A 142 -25.93 3.84 -1.83
N ASP A 143 -25.06 4.57 -1.13
CA ASP A 143 -23.67 4.78 -1.55
C ASP A 143 -22.87 3.48 -1.53
N TRP A 144 -23.01 2.66 -0.48
CA TRP A 144 -22.39 1.34 -0.42
C TRP A 144 -22.87 0.41 -1.53
N SER A 145 -24.16 0.46 -1.86
CA SER A 145 -24.73 -0.32 -2.96
C SER A 145 -24.20 0.15 -4.31
N ALA A 146 -24.10 1.46 -4.53
CA ALA A 146 -23.49 2.01 -5.73
C ALA A 146 -22.01 1.61 -5.84
N PHE A 147 -21.25 1.75 -4.75
CA PHE A 147 -19.83 1.40 -4.72
C PHE A 147 -19.58 -0.08 -4.97
N PHE A 148 -20.36 -0.96 -4.34
CA PHE A 148 -20.25 -2.41 -4.55
C PHE A 148 -20.43 -2.79 -6.02
N ARG A 149 -21.41 -2.19 -6.71
CA ARG A 149 -21.59 -2.39 -8.15
C ARG A 149 -20.33 -1.99 -8.94
N PHE A 150 -19.71 -0.88 -8.58
CA PHE A 150 -18.48 -0.43 -9.24
C PHE A 150 -17.29 -1.35 -8.97
N TYR A 151 -17.18 -1.84 -7.73
CA TYR A 151 -16.13 -2.77 -7.30
C TYR A 151 -16.21 -4.09 -8.07
N VAL A 152 -17.41 -4.69 -8.17
CA VAL A 152 -17.64 -5.94 -8.91
C VAL A 152 -17.31 -5.75 -10.39
N ASP A 153 -17.86 -4.71 -11.03
CA ASP A 153 -17.67 -4.45 -12.45
C ASP A 153 -16.19 -4.24 -12.85
N THR A 154 -15.41 -3.58 -12.00
CA THR A 154 -13.95 -3.47 -12.23
C THR A 154 -13.22 -4.78 -11.99
N GLY A 155 -13.61 -5.55 -10.96
CA GLY A 155 -13.02 -6.86 -10.65
C GLY A 155 -13.15 -7.82 -11.82
N ASP A 156 -14.36 -7.98 -12.33
CA ASP A 156 -14.70 -8.87 -13.45
C ASP A 156 -13.89 -8.55 -14.72
N ARG A 157 -13.56 -7.27 -14.95
CA ARG A 157 -12.84 -6.83 -16.15
C ARG A 157 -11.32 -6.93 -16.07
N LYS A 158 -10.71 -6.81 -14.88
CA LYS A 158 -9.26 -6.54 -14.78
C LYS A 158 -8.46 -7.47 -13.87
N TRP A 159 -9.01 -7.99 -12.77
CA TRP A 159 -8.17 -8.49 -11.66
C TRP A 159 -8.66 -9.77 -10.96
N GLY A 160 -9.46 -10.59 -11.63
CA GLY A 160 -9.97 -11.84 -11.06
C GLY A 160 -11.25 -11.65 -10.26
N ARG A 161 -11.67 -12.68 -9.51
CA ARG A 161 -12.97 -12.69 -8.84
C ARG A 161 -13.01 -11.69 -7.67
N PRO A 162 -14.02 -10.80 -7.61
CA PRO A 162 -14.31 -10.02 -6.41
C PRO A 162 -14.42 -10.94 -5.18
N TYR A 163 -13.71 -10.60 -4.11
CA TYR A 163 -13.65 -11.40 -2.88
C TYR A 163 -14.39 -10.74 -1.70
N LEU A 164 -14.72 -9.45 -1.80
CA LEU A 164 -15.61 -8.79 -0.85
C LEU A 164 -17.05 -8.89 -1.33
N ASN A 165 -17.97 -9.17 -0.41
CA ASN A 165 -19.39 -9.21 -0.70
C ASN A 165 -20.05 -7.85 -0.35
N ARG A 166 -21.35 -7.71 -0.66
CA ARG A 166 -22.09 -6.48 -0.35
C ARG A 166 -22.17 -6.21 1.15
N GLU A 167 -22.36 -7.26 1.96
CA GLU A 167 -22.51 -7.18 3.42
C GLU A 167 -21.27 -6.55 4.09
N PHE A 168 -20.07 -6.87 3.60
CA PHE A 168 -18.81 -6.27 4.07
C PHE A 168 -18.89 -4.74 4.11
N PHE A 169 -19.44 -4.10 3.08
CA PHE A 169 -19.52 -2.64 3.01
C PHE A 169 -20.52 -2.05 4.00
N SER A 170 -21.63 -2.74 4.29
CA SER A 170 -22.55 -2.32 5.36
C SER A 170 -21.89 -2.45 6.73
N LEU A 171 -21.22 -3.57 7.00
CA LEU A 171 -20.50 -3.79 8.26
C LEU A 171 -19.37 -2.78 8.45
N LEU A 172 -18.68 -2.41 7.37
CA LEU A 172 -17.67 -1.35 7.39
C LEU A 172 -18.30 0.00 7.80
N GLY A 173 -19.42 0.37 7.19
CA GLY A 173 -20.15 1.59 7.54
C GLY A 173 -20.70 1.60 8.98
N GLN A 174 -21.06 0.43 9.53
CA GLN A 174 -21.56 0.32 10.91
C GLN A 174 -20.45 0.37 11.96
N SER A 175 -19.31 -0.25 11.67
CA SER A 175 -18.23 -0.43 12.65
C SER A 175 -17.13 0.63 12.57
N MET A 176 -16.94 1.23 11.40
CA MET A 176 -15.79 2.09 11.11
C MET A 176 -16.14 3.30 10.22
N ALA A 177 -17.35 3.85 10.37
CA ALA A 177 -17.86 4.94 9.54
C ALA A 177 -16.89 6.13 9.47
N GLU A 178 -16.40 6.57 10.64
CA GLU A 178 -15.51 7.73 10.79
C GLU A 178 -14.12 7.50 10.16
N GLN A 179 -13.74 6.24 9.95
CA GLN A 179 -12.51 5.85 9.28
C GLN A 179 -12.71 5.64 7.77
N CYS A 180 -13.90 5.91 7.23
CA CYS A 180 -14.16 5.77 5.80
C CYS A 180 -14.17 7.13 5.10
N LEU A 181 -13.44 7.19 3.98
CA LEU A 181 -13.62 8.22 2.96
C LEU A 181 -14.07 7.55 1.67
N LEU A 182 -15.32 7.79 1.29
CA LEU A 182 -15.86 7.34 0.02
C LEU A 182 -15.93 8.51 -0.96
N LEU A 183 -15.25 8.38 -2.09
CA LEU A 183 -15.40 9.29 -3.21
C LEU A 183 -16.40 8.71 -4.19
N LEU A 184 -17.38 9.52 -4.58
CA LEU A 184 -18.39 9.18 -5.58
C LEU A 184 -18.30 10.15 -6.75
N VAL A 185 -18.21 9.59 -7.95
CA VAL A 185 -18.30 10.35 -9.20
C VAL A 185 -19.71 10.23 -9.74
N LYS A 186 -20.33 11.38 -10.05
CA LYS A 186 -21.68 11.44 -10.59
C LYS A 186 -21.69 12.12 -11.95
N ARG A 187 -22.60 11.64 -12.82
CA ARG A 187 -23.03 12.36 -14.03
C ARG A 187 -24.53 12.55 -13.94
N ASP A 188 -25.00 13.79 -14.06
CA ASP A 188 -26.42 14.15 -13.96
C ASP A 188 -27.08 13.59 -12.67
N GLY A 189 -26.33 13.65 -11.56
CA GLY A 189 -26.76 13.11 -10.26
C GLY A 189 -26.65 11.58 -10.10
N ARG A 190 -26.40 10.83 -11.18
CA ARG A 190 -26.25 9.36 -11.16
C ARG A 190 -24.81 8.94 -10.83
N PRO A 191 -24.58 8.11 -9.79
CA PRO A 191 -23.26 7.55 -9.49
C PRO A 191 -22.75 6.62 -10.60
N ILE A 192 -21.53 6.88 -11.08
CA ILE A 192 -20.86 6.11 -12.15
C ILE A 192 -19.52 5.49 -11.74
N ALA A 193 -18.88 6.00 -10.71
CA ALA A 193 -17.60 5.51 -10.22
C ALA A 193 -17.39 5.88 -8.76
N GLY A 194 -16.40 5.25 -8.12
CA GLY A 194 -16.00 5.65 -6.79
C GLY A 194 -14.69 5.02 -6.32
N ALA A 195 -14.09 5.63 -5.31
CA ALA A 195 -12.93 5.12 -4.60
C ALA A 195 -13.22 5.04 -3.10
N LEU A 196 -12.89 3.92 -2.48
CA LEU A 196 -12.88 3.76 -1.04
C LEU A 196 -11.46 3.93 -0.50
N ASN A 197 -11.32 4.84 0.45
CA ASN A 197 -10.13 5.02 1.27
C ASN A 197 -10.47 4.78 2.74
N LEU A 198 -9.50 4.27 3.50
CA LEU A 198 -9.58 4.20 4.95
C LEU A 198 -8.64 5.23 5.58
N ILE A 199 -9.12 5.92 6.61
CA ILE A 199 -8.41 6.92 7.39
C ILE A 199 -7.85 6.21 8.63
N GLY A 200 -6.53 6.22 8.82
CA GLY A 200 -5.90 5.58 9.99
C GLY A 200 -4.73 6.40 10.51
N GLY A 201 -4.79 6.79 11.78
CA GLY A 201 -3.74 7.59 12.41
C GLY A 201 -3.43 8.86 11.60
N ASP A 202 -2.22 8.91 11.03
CA ASP A 202 -1.73 10.00 10.19
C ASP A 202 -1.71 9.68 8.68
N CYS A 203 -2.39 8.60 8.26
CA CYS A 203 -2.35 8.07 6.90
C CYS A 203 -3.75 7.91 6.28
N LEU A 204 -3.83 8.18 4.99
CA LEU A 204 -4.96 7.78 4.14
C LEU A 204 -4.57 6.56 3.29
N TYR A 205 -5.30 5.47 3.45
CA TYR A 205 -5.07 4.22 2.74
C TYR A 205 -6.06 4.06 1.59
N GLY A 206 -5.60 4.21 0.35
CA GLY A 206 -6.39 3.87 -0.83
C GLY A 206 -6.59 2.37 -0.93
N ARG A 207 -7.85 1.92 -1.04
CA ARG A 207 -8.19 0.49 -1.03
C ARG A 207 -8.75 0.01 -2.36
N TYR A 208 -9.96 0.47 -2.67
CA TYR A 208 -10.74 -0.10 -3.76
C TYR A 208 -11.21 1.01 -4.68
N TRP A 209 -11.11 0.76 -5.98
CA TRP A 209 -11.61 1.64 -7.03
C TRP A 209 -12.57 0.86 -7.92
N GLY A 210 -13.65 1.51 -8.32
CA GLY A 210 -14.61 0.96 -9.23
C GLY A 210 -15.17 2.01 -10.19
N CYS A 211 -15.52 1.60 -11.41
CA CYS A 211 -16.39 2.41 -12.27
C CYS A 211 -17.25 1.53 -13.17
N VAL A 212 -18.48 1.94 -13.44
CA VAL A 212 -19.31 1.36 -14.51
C VAL A 212 -19.22 2.15 -15.81
N GLU A 213 -18.54 3.29 -15.77
CA GLU A 213 -18.31 4.15 -16.92
C GLU A 213 -16.84 4.60 -16.99
N GLN A 214 -16.25 4.50 -18.18
CA GLN A 214 -14.85 4.85 -18.38
C GLN A 214 -14.72 6.29 -18.86
N HIS A 215 -13.93 7.08 -18.13
CA HIS A 215 -13.59 8.44 -18.52
C HIS A 215 -12.07 8.62 -18.48
N PRO A 216 -11.48 9.35 -19.44
CA PRO A 216 -10.05 9.64 -19.43
C PRO A 216 -9.62 10.31 -18.13
N CYS A 217 -8.47 9.89 -17.59
CA CYS A 217 -7.85 10.44 -16.37
C CYS A 217 -8.68 10.29 -15.07
N LEU A 218 -9.91 9.77 -15.10
CA LEU A 218 -10.79 9.73 -13.94
C LEU A 218 -10.21 8.92 -12.77
N HIS A 219 -9.58 7.79 -13.05
CA HIS A 219 -8.88 7.00 -12.03
C HIS A 219 -7.82 7.83 -11.30
N PHE A 220 -7.05 8.66 -12.02
CA PHE A 220 -6.00 9.48 -11.40
C PHE A 220 -6.59 10.61 -10.56
N GLU A 221 -7.63 11.27 -11.06
CA GLU A 221 -8.34 12.30 -10.31
C GLU A 221 -8.85 11.74 -8.98
N VAL A 222 -9.58 10.63 -9.02
CA VAL A 222 -10.27 10.14 -7.81
C VAL A 222 -9.36 9.36 -6.87
N CYS A 223 -8.45 8.53 -7.40
CA CYS A 223 -7.62 7.65 -6.57
C CYS A 223 -6.33 8.32 -6.08
N TYR A 224 -5.89 9.42 -6.72
CA TYR A 224 -4.64 10.10 -6.35
C TYR A 224 -4.85 11.55 -5.97
N TYR A 225 -5.40 12.38 -6.86
CA TYR A 225 -5.42 13.83 -6.61
C TYR A 225 -6.43 14.22 -5.53
N GLN A 226 -7.63 13.66 -5.56
CA GLN A 226 -8.63 13.87 -4.52
C GLN A 226 -8.21 13.28 -3.15
N ALA A 227 -7.44 12.18 -3.16
CA ALA A 227 -6.87 11.60 -1.95
C ALA A 227 -5.80 12.52 -1.35
N ILE A 228 -4.95 13.13 -2.19
CA ILE A 228 -3.96 14.13 -1.77
C ILE A 228 -4.65 15.39 -1.26
N ASP A 229 -5.65 15.92 -1.96
CA ASP A 229 -6.44 17.08 -1.50
C ASP A 229 -6.98 16.83 -0.09
N PHE A 230 -7.64 15.69 0.12
CA PHE A 230 -8.20 15.32 1.41
C PHE A 230 -7.11 15.18 2.49
N ALA A 231 -5.97 14.58 2.16
CA ALA A 231 -4.85 14.43 3.08
C ALA A 231 -4.25 15.79 3.48
N ILE A 232 -4.17 16.75 2.55
CA ILE A 232 -3.75 18.13 2.83
C ILE A 232 -4.76 18.80 3.76
N GLU A 233 -6.05 18.78 3.39
CA GLU A 233 -7.14 19.37 4.17
C GLU A 233 -7.21 18.85 5.61
N ARG A 234 -7.02 17.53 5.80
CA ARG A 234 -7.03 16.87 7.10
C ARG A 234 -5.65 16.83 7.79
N ARG A 235 -4.62 17.41 7.19
CA ARG A 235 -3.23 17.39 7.67
C ARG A 235 -2.70 15.98 7.96
N LEU A 236 -3.12 15.01 7.16
CA LEU A 236 -2.54 13.67 7.18
C LEU A 236 -1.12 13.74 6.62
N LYS A 237 -0.21 12.95 7.20
CA LYS A 237 1.20 12.94 6.81
C LYS A 237 1.45 12.21 5.51
N ARG A 238 0.60 11.25 5.14
CA ARG A 238 0.84 10.40 3.98
C ARG A 238 -0.41 9.82 3.34
N VAL A 239 -0.30 9.49 2.06
CA VAL A 239 -1.30 8.72 1.29
C VAL A 239 -0.63 7.47 0.72
N GLU A 240 -1.19 6.32 1.04
CA GLU A 240 -0.79 5.02 0.50
C GLU A 240 -1.78 4.56 -0.57
N ALA A 241 -1.48 4.80 -1.84
CA ALA A 241 -2.43 4.54 -2.92
C ALA A 241 -2.34 3.10 -3.50
N GLY A 242 -2.09 2.11 -2.65
CA GLY A 242 -1.96 0.69 -2.99
C GLY A 242 -0.58 0.26 -3.50
N ALA A 243 -0.44 -1.01 -3.86
CA ALA A 243 0.88 -1.65 -4.08
C ALA A 243 1.46 -1.53 -5.50
N GLN A 244 0.69 -1.06 -6.50
CA GLN A 244 1.13 -1.10 -7.92
C GLN A 244 1.54 0.27 -8.47
N GLY A 245 2.56 0.28 -9.35
CA GLY A 245 2.66 1.18 -10.49
C GLY A 245 3.62 2.37 -10.39
N GLU A 246 4.65 2.36 -11.25
CA GLU A 246 5.58 3.49 -11.49
C GLU A 246 4.88 4.76 -11.98
N HIS A 247 3.67 4.64 -12.56
CA HIS A 247 2.86 5.78 -12.99
C HIS A 247 2.53 6.73 -11.83
N LYS A 248 2.60 6.27 -10.57
CA LYS A 248 2.41 7.12 -9.38
C LYS A 248 3.55 8.11 -9.17
N LEU A 249 4.75 7.81 -9.66
CA LEU A 249 5.91 8.70 -9.55
C LEU A 249 5.64 10.04 -10.21
N ALA A 250 5.02 10.05 -11.39
CA ALA A 250 4.67 11.29 -12.09
C ALA A 250 3.67 12.18 -11.33
N ARG A 251 3.02 11.65 -10.28
CA ARG A 251 1.93 12.25 -9.51
C ARG A 251 2.32 12.60 -8.08
N GLY A 252 3.62 12.48 -7.74
CA GLY A 252 4.15 12.87 -6.43
C GLY A 252 4.30 11.73 -5.42
N TYR A 253 4.00 10.48 -5.78
CA TYR A 253 4.25 9.35 -4.89
C TYR A 253 5.66 8.82 -5.12
N LEU A 254 6.45 8.73 -4.07
CA LEU A 254 7.84 8.27 -4.14
C LEU A 254 7.95 6.81 -3.68
N PRO A 255 8.96 6.06 -4.17
CA PRO A 255 9.17 4.68 -3.78
C PRO A 255 9.49 4.60 -2.29
N VAL A 256 8.89 3.62 -1.61
CA VAL A 256 9.13 3.29 -0.20
C VAL A 256 9.38 1.80 -0.09
N THR A 257 10.42 1.44 0.65
CA THR A 257 10.76 0.04 0.92
C THR A 257 9.73 -0.57 1.86
N THR A 258 9.31 -1.80 1.55
CA THR A 258 8.42 -2.60 2.40
C THR A 258 9.10 -3.89 2.82
N TYR A 259 8.74 -4.39 4.00
CA TYR A 259 9.48 -5.46 4.65
C TYR A 259 8.62 -6.69 4.92
N SER A 260 9.18 -7.88 4.64
CA SER A 260 8.62 -9.18 5.01
C SER A 260 9.70 -10.12 5.50
N THR A 261 9.31 -11.06 6.35
CA THR A 261 10.17 -12.15 6.79
C THR A 261 9.48 -13.50 6.65
N HIS A 262 10.29 -14.53 6.45
CA HIS A 262 9.80 -15.86 6.08
C HIS A 262 10.57 -16.94 6.84
N TRP A 263 9.85 -17.77 7.58
CA TRP A 263 10.40 -18.98 8.15
C TRP A 263 10.01 -20.18 7.27
N VAL A 264 11.01 -20.98 6.89
CA VAL A 264 10.87 -22.13 6.00
C VAL A 264 11.65 -23.28 6.64
N PRO A 265 10.99 -24.40 7.02
CA PRO A 265 11.64 -25.54 7.66
C PRO A 265 12.44 -26.39 6.68
N ASP A 266 11.96 -26.59 5.45
CA ASP A 266 12.66 -27.39 4.46
C ASP A 266 13.99 -26.74 4.05
N ALA A 267 15.10 -27.42 4.32
CA ALA A 267 16.43 -26.85 4.14
C ALA A 267 16.77 -26.60 2.66
N GLY A 268 16.27 -27.44 1.74
CA GLY A 268 16.51 -27.29 0.30
C GLY A 268 15.83 -26.04 -0.25
N PHE A 269 14.54 -25.89 0.06
CA PHE A 269 13.72 -24.77 -0.33
C PHE A 269 14.17 -23.47 0.33
N ARG A 270 14.48 -23.50 1.64
CA ARG A 270 15.04 -22.37 2.37
C ARG A 270 16.30 -21.83 1.69
N ARG A 271 17.26 -22.70 1.35
CA ARG A 271 18.49 -22.30 0.64
C ARG A 271 18.20 -21.70 -0.74
N ALA A 272 17.21 -22.21 -1.46
CA ALA A 272 16.82 -21.68 -2.77
C ALA A 272 16.22 -20.26 -2.64
N ILE A 273 15.31 -20.06 -1.69
CA ILE A 273 14.73 -18.75 -1.40
C ILE A 273 15.80 -17.76 -0.94
N GLU A 274 16.66 -18.17 0.00
CA GLU A 274 17.72 -17.31 0.54
C GLU A 274 18.64 -16.75 -0.56
N ARG A 275 19.12 -17.61 -1.47
CA ARG A 275 19.94 -17.17 -2.62
C ARG A 275 19.21 -16.19 -3.54
N TYR A 276 17.91 -16.41 -3.76
CA TYR A 276 17.08 -15.51 -4.55
C TYR A 276 16.91 -14.15 -3.86
N LEU A 277 16.62 -14.16 -2.55
CA LEU A 277 16.35 -12.96 -1.77
C LEU A 277 17.54 -12.01 -1.70
N VAL A 278 18.78 -12.52 -1.69
CA VAL A 278 19.97 -11.66 -1.76
C VAL A 278 19.93 -10.78 -3.01
N ARG A 279 19.63 -11.37 -4.18
CA ARG A 279 19.55 -10.65 -5.45
C ARG A 279 18.32 -9.76 -5.52
N GLU A 280 17.17 -10.24 -5.03
CA GLU A 280 15.93 -9.46 -5.03
C GLU A 280 16.07 -8.19 -4.19
N ARG A 281 16.65 -8.27 -2.99
CA ARG A 281 16.84 -7.09 -2.13
C ARG A 281 17.74 -6.04 -2.78
N ALA A 282 18.85 -6.46 -3.39
CA ALA A 282 19.75 -5.56 -4.11
C ALA A 282 19.04 -4.85 -5.28
N ALA A 283 18.31 -5.60 -6.10
CA ALA A 283 17.55 -5.03 -7.22
C ALA A 283 16.44 -4.07 -6.76
N VAL A 284 15.74 -4.39 -5.67
CA VAL A 284 14.71 -3.49 -5.09
C VAL A 284 15.35 -2.20 -4.58
N ALA A 285 16.51 -2.29 -3.90
CA ALA A 285 17.21 -1.12 -3.39
C ALA A 285 17.71 -0.21 -4.54
N GLU A 286 18.29 -0.79 -5.58
CA GLU A 286 18.72 -0.08 -6.79
C GLU A 286 17.54 0.62 -7.47
N ALA A 287 16.44 -0.10 -7.72
CA ALA A 287 15.24 0.47 -8.31
C ALA A 287 14.62 1.60 -7.47
N CYS A 288 14.59 1.45 -6.13
CA CYS A 288 14.14 2.52 -5.24
C CYS A 288 15.02 3.77 -5.38
N ALA A 289 16.34 3.63 -5.42
CA ALA A 289 17.27 4.75 -5.57
C ALA A 289 17.11 5.45 -6.92
N GLU A 290 17.04 4.71 -8.02
CA GLU A 290 16.82 5.26 -9.36
C GLU A 290 15.50 6.02 -9.45
N LEU A 291 14.42 5.44 -8.94
CA LEU A 291 13.09 6.06 -8.97
C LEU A 291 13.02 7.30 -8.08
N ALA A 292 13.74 7.33 -6.96
CA ALA A 292 13.85 8.52 -6.11
C ALA A 292 14.56 9.67 -6.85
N GLU A 293 15.64 9.39 -7.59
CA GLU A 293 16.33 10.39 -8.42
C GLU A 293 15.48 10.91 -9.59
N LEU A 294 14.62 10.04 -10.15
CA LEU A 294 13.65 10.38 -11.19
C LEU A 294 12.36 11.03 -10.66
N GLY A 295 12.32 11.30 -9.35
CA GLY A 295 11.17 11.91 -8.67
C GLY A 295 10.69 13.20 -9.35
N PRO A 296 9.39 13.53 -9.23
CA PRO A 296 8.79 14.65 -9.98
C PRO A 296 9.12 16.04 -9.40
N PHE A 297 9.85 16.09 -8.29
CA PHE A 297 10.15 17.31 -7.53
C PHE A 297 11.23 18.15 -8.22
N ARG A 298 11.21 19.46 -7.99
CA ARG A 298 12.28 20.36 -8.48
C ARG A 298 13.56 20.11 -7.69
N ARG A 299 14.71 20.21 -8.34
CA ARG A 299 16.01 20.31 -7.65
C ARG A 299 16.14 21.72 -7.06
N GLY A 300 16.22 21.83 -5.73
CA GLY A 300 16.39 23.11 -5.01
C GLY A 300 15.76 23.14 -3.59
N PRO A 301 15.92 24.24 -2.83
CA PRO A 301 15.61 24.31 -1.39
C PRO A 301 14.15 23.99 -1.02
N LEU A 302 13.21 24.25 -1.93
CA LEU A 302 11.77 24.00 -1.73
C LEU A 302 11.34 22.55 -2.09
N GLY A 303 12.22 21.74 -2.68
CA GLY A 303 12.00 20.33 -2.99
C GLY A 303 12.85 19.36 -2.16
N GLY A 304 13.73 19.89 -1.30
CA GLY A 304 14.72 19.12 -0.55
C GLY A 304 14.14 18.30 0.59
N GLY A 305 13.15 18.82 1.34
CA GLY A 305 12.67 18.17 2.57
C GLY A 305 12.13 16.74 2.38
N ALA A 306 11.42 16.47 1.29
CA ALA A 306 10.93 15.11 0.98
C ALA A 306 12.00 14.21 0.37
N ALA A 307 13.03 14.77 -0.29
CA ALA A 307 14.14 14.03 -0.87
C ALA A 307 15.22 13.69 0.17
N GLU A 308 15.42 14.54 1.18
CA GLU A 308 16.40 14.37 2.26
C GLU A 308 15.98 13.27 3.26
N GLU A 309 14.70 13.18 3.60
CA GLU A 309 14.18 12.11 4.47
C GLU A 309 14.30 10.73 3.80
N LEU A 310 14.10 10.66 2.47
CA LEU A 310 14.28 9.42 1.68
C LEU A 310 15.75 9.07 1.41
N ALA A 311 16.62 10.07 1.25
CA ALA A 311 18.06 9.84 1.12
C ALA A 311 18.64 9.27 2.43
N ALA A 312 18.11 9.66 3.58
CA ALA A 312 18.48 9.07 4.87
C ALA A 312 18.08 7.58 4.96
N ASP A 313 16.88 7.21 4.51
CA ASP A 313 16.43 5.81 4.46
C ASP A 313 17.23 4.97 3.45
N ALA A 314 17.56 5.53 2.28
CA ALA A 314 18.35 4.84 1.26
C ALA A 314 19.84 4.67 1.64
N ASP A 315 20.42 5.64 2.34
CA ASP A 315 21.82 5.59 2.82
C ASP A 315 21.97 4.64 4.03
N SER A 316 20.92 4.53 4.85
CA SER A 316 20.81 3.48 5.88
C SER A 316 20.82 2.08 5.24
N ALA A 317 19.99 1.85 4.21
CA ALA A 317 19.90 0.57 3.51
C ALA A 317 21.18 0.19 2.73
N ARG A 318 22.00 1.16 2.30
CA ARG A 318 23.30 0.91 1.63
C ARG A 318 24.44 0.58 2.59
N LYS A 319 24.38 1.04 3.84
CA LYS A 319 25.40 0.77 4.86
C LYS A 319 25.27 -0.61 5.50
N ASP A 320 24.08 -1.22 5.39
CA ASP A 320 23.73 -2.51 5.99
C ASP A 320 23.63 -3.68 4.97
N ALA A 321 24.01 -3.45 3.71
CA ALA A 321 24.09 -4.46 2.64
C ALA A 321 25.53 -4.95 2.42
#